data_AF-A0A5C7HMF5-F1
#
_entry.id   AF-A0A5C7HMF5-F1
#
_cell.length_a   1.000
_cell.length_b   1.000
_cell.length_c   1.000
_cell.angle_alpha   90.00
_cell.angle_beta   90.00
_cell.angle_gamma   90.00
#
_symmetry.space_group_name_H-M   'P 1'
#
loop_
_entity.id
_entity.type
_entity.pdbx_description
1 polymer ?
#
loop_
_entity_poly.entity_id
_entity_poly.type
_entity_poly.pdbx_seq_one_letter_code
_entity_poly.pdbx_strand_id
1 'polypeptide(L)'
;MKLVRLSSILHSIKSHFGLRNSLGVSSYSTTTATAERRGLTLTNKKWRNSMRLIYRKISLIGDPTVSIMPVLDQWVQDGGAIDKETLQVMIKELRSYKRFAHALQMSMWMTDQQFFMPSASDAAVRLDLISKVQGIEQAEDYFNSIQKN
;
A
#
# COMPACT_ATOMS: atom_id res chain seq x y z
N MET A 1 -26.50 -32.09 -16.32
CA MET A 1 -25.89 -31.08 -15.41
C MET A 1 -24.47 -31.53 -15.07
N LYS A 2 -23.44 -30.81 -15.54
CA LYS A 2 -22.04 -31.09 -15.21
C LYS A 2 -21.56 -30.01 -14.22
N LEU A 3 -21.26 -30.41 -13.00
CA LEU A 3 -20.60 -29.55 -12.02
C LEU A 3 -19.11 -29.50 -12.37
N VAL A 4 -18.66 -28.36 -12.87
CA VAL A 4 -17.24 -28.08 -13.10
C VAL A 4 -16.62 -27.78 -11.73
N ARG A 5 -15.70 -28.65 -11.29
CA ARG A 5 -14.84 -28.40 -10.14
C ARG A 5 -13.83 -27.32 -10.51
N LEU A 6 -13.93 -26.15 -9.91
CA LEU A 6 -12.88 -25.13 -9.96
C LEU A 6 -11.87 -25.44 -8.86
N SER A 7 -10.78 -26.12 -9.22
CA SER A 7 -9.59 -26.25 -8.39
C SER A 7 -8.79 -24.94 -8.45
N SER A 8 -8.99 -24.07 -7.47
CA SER A 8 -8.23 -22.83 -7.33
C SER A 8 -6.83 -23.12 -6.82
N ILE A 9 -5.84 -22.95 -7.70
CA ILE A 9 -4.41 -23.04 -7.38
C ILE A 9 -4.05 -21.83 -6.50
N LEU A 10 -4.03 -22.04 -5.19
CA LEU A 10 -3.50 -21.08 -4.22
C LEU A 10 -2.00 -20.94 -4.44
N HIS A 11 -1.58 -19.85 -5.08
CA HIS A 11 -0.17 -19.48 -5.10
C HIS A 11 0.24 -18.99 -3.71
N SER A 12 1.29 -19.62 -3.20
CA SER A 12 1.91 -19.37 -1.90
C SER A 12 2.20 -17.88 -1.67
N ILE A 13 1.48 -17.28 -0.72
CA ILE A 13 1.68 -15.91 -0.25
C ILE A 13 2.85 -15.94 0.74
N LYS A 14 4.08 -15.88 0.23
CA LYS A 14 5.28 -15.69 1.05
C LYS A 14 5.31 -14.22 1.49
N SER A 15 4.82 -13.95 2.70
CA SER A 15 4.80 -12.62 3.30
C SER A 15 6.23 -12.12 3.56
N HIS A 16 6.78 -11.34 2.64
CA HIS A 16 8.07 -10.65 2.81
C HIS A 16 7.85 -9.27 3.44
N PHE A 17 7.08 -9.22 4.53
CA PHE A 17 6.88 -8.02 5.34
C PHE A 17 8.12 -7.78 6.23
N GLY A 18 9.26 -7.54 5.59
CA GLY A 18 10.50 -7.16 6.24
C GLY A 18 10.49 -5.66 6.54
N LEU A 19 9.91 -5.27 7.68
CA LEU A 19 10.09 -3.93 8.21
C LEU A 19 11.55 -3.79 8.68
N ARG A 20 12.30 -2.96 7.95
CA ARG A 20 13.68 -2.57 8.23
C ARG A 20 13.70 -1.71 9.50
N ASN A 21 13.86 -2.33 10.67
CA ASN A 21 14.27 -1.63 11.87
C ASN A 21 15.79 -1.43 11.81
N SER A 22 16.24 -0.26 11.35
CA SER A 22 17.62 0.18 11.53
C SER A 22 17.65 1.15 12.71
N LEU A 23 17.94 0.62 13.89
CA LEU A 23 18.39 1.39 15.05
C LEU A 23 19.39 0.52 15.79
N GLY A 24 20.66 0.67 15.45
CA GLY A 24 21.74 0.33 16.35
C GLY A 24 21.64 1.30 17.53
N VAL A 25 21.24 0.80 18.69
CA VAL A 25 21.37 1.53 19.94
C VAL A 25 22.03 0.61 20.95
N SER A 26 23.21 1.06 21.32
CA SER A 26 24.16 0.51 22.28
C SER A 26 23.50 0.16 23.62
N SER A 27 23.95 -0.95 24.19
CA SER A 27 23.57 -1.43 25.51
C SER A 27 24.11 -0.54 26.62
N TYR A 28 23.23 0.16 27.32
CA TYR A 28 23.29 0.25 28.77
C TYR A 28 21.87 0.25 29.31
N SER A 29 21.60 -0.72 30.18
CA SER A 29 20.36 -0.79 30.94
C SER A 29 20.52 0.05 32.20
N THR A 30 19.54 0.92 32.46
CA THR A 30 19.28 1.41 33.81
C THR A 30 17.77 1.38 34.03
N THR A 31 17.37 0.62 35.04
CA THR A 31 16.02 0.34 35.49
C THR A 31 15.40 1.54 36.18
N THR A 32 14.21 2.01 35.77
CA THR A 32 13.12 2.41 36.70
C THR A 32 11.77 2.64 36.01
N ALA A 33 10.70 2.26 36.73
CA ALA A 33 9.28 2.66 36.62
C ALA A 33 8.43 2.20 35.41
N THR A 34 7.56 1.24 35.74
CA THR A 34 6.39 0.72 35.03
C THR A 34 5.28 1.77 34.90
N ALA A 35 4.76 1.95 33.66
CA ALA A 35 3.32 1.93 33.31
C ALA A 35 2.96 2.81 32.09
N GLU A 36 3.47 2.53 30.87
CA GLU A 36 2.91 3.20 29.66
C GLU A 36 3.11 2.46 28.32
N ARG A 37 3.57 1.20 28.33
CA ARG A 37 3.87 0.45 27.07
C ARG A 37 2.69 -0.30 26.44
N ARG A 38 1.51 -0.35 27.06
CA ARG A 38 0.38 -1.18 26.56
C ARG A 38 -0.39 -0.54 25.40
N GLY A 39 -0.33 0.78 25.20
CA GLY A 39 -1.06 1.48 24.14
C GLY A 39 -0.51 1.24 22.72
N LEU A 40 0.82 1.28 22.55
CA LEU A 40 1.45 1.19 21.21
C LEU A 40 1.34 -0.19 20.54
N THR A 41 1.30 -1.28 21.31
CA THR A 41 1.30 -2.65 20.74
C THR A 41 -0.08 -3.04 20.22
N LEU A 42 -1.15 -2.61 20.90
CA LEU A 42 -2.54 -2.86 20.50
C LEU A 42 -2.92 -2.08 19.25
N THR A 43 -2.51 -0.81 19.16
CA THR A 43 -2.71 0.00 17.94
C THR A 43 -1.94 -0.64 16.79
N ASN A 44 -0.63 -0.86 16.91
CA ASN A 44 0.20 -1.43 15.83
C ASN A 44 -0.32 -2.80 15.34
N LYS A 45 -0.77 -3.68 16.25
CA LYS A 45 -1.39 -4.96 15.86
C LYS A 45 -2.73 -4.77 15.14
N LYS A 46 -3.57 -3.84 15.58
CA LYS A 46 -4.85 -3.49 14.93
C LYS A 46 -4.62 -2.95 13.52
N TRP A 47 -3.65 -2.05 13.34
CA TRP A 47 -3.27 -1.48 12.04
C TRP A 47 -2.77 -2.56 11.07
N ARG A 48 -1.85 -3.44 11.51
CA ARG A 48 -1.38 -4.57 10.67
C ARG A 48 -2.52 -5.51 10.26
N ASN A 49 -3.51 -5.71 11.14
CA ASN A 49 -4.66 -6.54 10.82
C ASN A 49 -5.57 -5.83 9.80
N SER A 50 -5.88 -4.55 10.00
CA SER A 50 -6.57 -3.70 9.02
C SER A 50 -5.89 -3.77 7.65
N MET A 51 -4.56 -3.67 7.65
CA MET A 51 -3.74 -3.74 6.45
C MET A 51 -3.91 -5.00 5.66
N ARG A 52 -3.82 -6.11 6.38
CA ARG A 52 -3.95 -7.42 5.78
C ARG A 52 -5.36 -7.63 5.22
N LEU A 53 -6.38 -7.04 5.83
CA LEU A 53 -7.76 -7.14 5.37
C LEU A 53 -7.99 -6.35 4.08
N ILE A 54 -7.56 -5.09 4.01
CA ILE A 54 -7.72 -4.27 2.81
C ILE A 54 -6.86 -4.81 1.66
N TYR A 55 -5.61 -5.20 1.95
CA TYR A 55 -4.74 -5.83 0.96
C TYR A 55 -5.33 -7.14 0.45
N ARG A 56 -5.93 -7.96 1.31
CA ARG A 56 -6.62 -9.19 0.88
C ARG A 56 -7.79 -8.89 -0.04
N LYS A 57 -8.60 -7.87 0.25
CA LYS A 57 -9.69 -7.43 -0.65
C LYS A 57 -9.16 -7.01 -2.02
N ILE A 58 -8.09 -6.20 -2.05
CA ILE A 58 -7.45 -5.72 -3.28
C ILE A 58 -6.76 -6.87 -4.05
N SER A 59 -6.15 -7.81 -3.34
CA SER A 59 -5.47 -8.97 -3.91
C SER A 59 -6.46 -9.91 -4.61
N LEU A 60 -7.67 -10.07 -4.04
CA LEU A 60 -8.76 -10.84 -4.64
C LEU A 60 -9.27 -10.22 -5.96
N ILE A 61 -9.08 -8.92 -6.16
CA ILE A 61 -9.29 -8.26 -7.44
C ILE A 61 -8.11 -8.68 -8.33
N GLY A 62 -8.18 -9.87 -8.90
CA GLY A 62 -7.13 -10.40 -9.78
C GLY A 62 -7.14 -9.76 -11.17
N ASP A 63 -8.27 -9.19 -11.57
CA ASP A 63 -8.47 -8.57 -12.86
C ASP A 63 -7.92 -7.14 -12.88
N PRO A 64 -6.93 -6.81 -13.75
CA PRO A 64 -6.36 -5.47 -13.87
C PRO A 64 -7.34 -4.38 -14.36
N THR A 65 -8.51 -4.76 -14.88
CA THR A 65 -9.52 -3.82 -15.40
C THR A 65 -10.44 -3.28 -14.31
N VAL A 66 -10.52 -3.97 -13.17
CA VAL A 66 -11.40 -3.60 -12.06
C VAL A 66 -10.74 -2.54 -11.20
N SER A 67 -11.41 -1.41 -11.00
CA SER A 67 -10.89 -0.32 -10.17
C SER A 67 -10.86 -0.71 -8.68
N ILE A 68 -9.75 -0.42 -8.03
CA ILE A 68 -9.59 -0.59 -6.57
C ILE A 68 -10.01 0.64 -5.77
N MET A 69 -10.25 1.78 -6.43
CA MET A 69 -10.61 3.03 -5.75
C MET A 69 -11.89 2.89 -4.91
N PRO A 70 -13.00 2.28 -5.39
CA PRO A 70 -14.21 2.12 -4.59
C PRO A 70 -13.99 1.29 -3.32
N VAL A 71 -13.04 0.34 -3.34
CA VAL A 71 -12.70 -0.48 -2.17
C VAL A 71 -11.97 0.35 -1.12
N LEU A 72 -11.08 1.25 -1.55
CA LEU A 72 -10.37 2.18 -0.67
C LEU A 72 -11.34 3.22 -0.10
N ASP A 73 -12.22 3.78 -0.92
CA ASP A 73 -13.23 4.75 -0.48
C ASP A 73 -14.18 4.13 0.54
N GLN A 74 -14.72 2.94 0.26
CA GLN A 74 -15.58 2.22 1.21
C GLN A 74 -14.85 1.94 2.53
N TRP A 75 -13.56 1.60 2.47
CA TRP A 75 -12.78 1.34 3.69
C TRP A 75 -12.64 2.59 4.57
N VAL A 76 -12.37 3.75 3.97
CA VAL A 76 -12.32 5.02 4.71
C VAL A 76 -13.70 5.38 5.27
N GLN A 77 -14.77 5.17 4.49
CA GLN A 77 -16.15 5.39 4.93
C GLN A 77 -16.54 4.51 6.11
N ASP A 78 -16.07 3.26 6.13
CA ASP A 78 -16.29 2.31 7.24
C ASP A 78 -15.49 2.67 8.51
N GLY A 79 -14.79 3.81 8.54
CA GLY A 79 -13.92 4.24 9.63
C GLY A 79 -12.59 3.46 9.67
N GLY A 80 -12.25 2.79 8.58
CA GLY A 80 -11.01 2.07 8.40
C GLY A 80 -9.86 3.04 8.27
N ALA A 81 -8.94 3.00 9.23
CA ALA A 81 -7.82 3.91 9.23
C ALA A 81 -6.71 3.41 8.28
N ILE A 82 -6.16 4.34 7.48
CA ILE A 82 -5.13 4.10 6.47
C ILE A 82 -3.99 5.09 6.73
N ASP A 83 -2.77 4.58 6.90
CA ASP A 83 -1.56 5.37 7.01
C ASP A 83 -0.78 5.43 5.68
N LYS A 84 0.09 6.42 5.54
CA LYS A 84 0.87 6.65 4.31
C LYS A 84 1.85 5.51 4.05
N GLU A 85 2.54 5.05 5.09
CA GLU A 85 3.58 4.02 5.00
C GLU A 85 3.00 2.70 4.49
N THR A 86 1.84 2.34 5.03
CA THR A 86 0.95 1.29 4.56
C THR A 86 0.64 1.31 3.07
N LEU A 87 0.24 2.47 2.54
CA LEU A 87 -0.10 2.60 1.12
C LEU A 87 1.15 2.41 0.26
N GLN A 88 2.27 2.99 0.68
CA GLN A 88 3.56 2.81 0.03
C GLN A 88 3.99 1.34 0.00
N VAL A 89 3.80 0.60 1.09
CA VAL A 89 4.10 -0.85 1.16
C VAL A 89 3.21 -1.62 0.19
N MET A 90 1.91 -1.35 0.17
CA MET A 90 1.00 -2.02 -0.76
C MET A 90 1.30 -1.69 -2.23
N ILE A 91 1.63 -0.43 -2.56
CA ILE A 91 2.07 -0.04 -3.90
C ILE A 91 3.34 -0.81 -4.30
N LYS A 92 4.29 -0.96 -3.37
CA LYS A 92 5.53 -1.73 -3.61
C LYS A 92 5.24 -3.22 -3.88
N GLU A 93 4.31 -3.82 -3.14
CA GLU A 93 3.88 -5.20 -3.37
C GLU A 93 3.15 -5.35 -4.72
N LEU A 94 2.23 -4.45 -5.05
CA LEU A 94 1.56 -4.48 -6.36
C LEU A 94 2.57 -4.36 -7.51
N ARG A 95 3.61 -3.54 -7.35
CA ARG A 95 4.73 -3.45 -8.31
C ARG A 95 5.54 -4.74 -8.42
N SER A 96 5.82 -5.45 -7.31
CA SER A 96 6.55 -6.72 -7.37
C SER A 96 5.76 -7.82 -8.08
N TYR A 97 4.42 -7.79 -7.97
CA TYR A 97 3.51 -8.65 -8.71
C TYR A 97 3.19 -8.17 -10.13
N LYS A 98 3.86 -7.11 -10.63
CA LYS A 98 3.64 -6.49 -11.94
C LYS A 98 2.20 -6.00 -12.18
N ARG A 99 1.45 -5.72 -11.12
CA ARG A 99 0.10 -5.15 -11.17
C ARG A 99 0.17 -3.62 -11.23
N PHE A 100 0.74 -3.08 -12.31
CA PHE A 100 1.05 -1.66 -12.42
C PHE A 100 -0.20 -0.77 -12.47
N ALA A 101 -1.28 -1.18 -13.13
CA ALA A 101 -2.53 -0.41 -13.20
C ALA A 101 -3.13 -0.17 -11.80
N HIS A 102 -3.21 -1.23 -11.00
CA HIS A 102 -3.65 -1.16 -9.60
C HIS A 102 -2.71 -0.29 -8.76
N ALA A 103 -1.40 -0.48 -8.88
CA ALA A 103 -0.43 0.35 -8.16
C ALA A 103 -0.59 1.84 -8.51
N LEU A 104 -0.85 2.15 -9.79
CA LEU A 104 -1.11 3.52 -10.25
C LEU A 104 -2.37 4.11 -9.61
N GLN A 105 -3.49 3.38 -9.64
CA GLN A 105 -4.75 3.78 -9.01
C GLN A 105 -4.58 4.06 -7.51
N MET A 106 -3.87 3.18 -6.79
CA MET A 106 -3.55 3.40 -5.39
C MET A 106 -2.67 4.64 -5.17
N SER A 107 -1.68 4.85 -6.04
CA SER A 107 -0.84 6.03 -5.95
C SER A 107 -1.68 7.29 -6.13
N MET A 108 -2.57 7.36 -7.13
CA MET A 108 -3.43 8.52 -7.40
C MET A 108 -4.37 8.79 -6.24
N TRP A 109 -5.07 7.74 -5.75
CA TRP A 109 -5.96 7.83 -4.60
C TRP A 109 -5.28 8.45 -3.37
N MET A 110 -4.01 8.12 -3.13
CA MET A 110 -3.23 8.66 -2.01
C MET A 110 -3.04 10.18 -2.08
N THR A 111 -3.00 10.80 -3.28
CA THR A 111 -2.86 12.26 -3.42
C THR A 111 -4.17 12.98 -3.69
N ASP A 112 -5.08 12.36 -4.42
CA ASP A 112 -6.31 13.00 -4.88
C ASP A 112 -7.26 13.29 -3.71
N GLN A 113 -7.24 12.42 -2.69
CA GLN A 113 -8.03 12.61 -1.48
C GLN A 113 -7.42 13.65 -0.51
N GLN A 114 -6.35 14.36 -0.89
CA GLN A 114 -5.61 15.33 -0.07
C GLN A 114 -5.14 14.83 1.31
N PHE A 115 -5.29 13.53 1.61
CA PHE A 115 -4.86 12.96 2.89
C PHE A 115 -3.35 13.10 3.09
N PHE A 116 -2.57 13.09 2.00
CA PHE A 116 -1.12 13.09 2.07
C PHE A 116 -0.50 13.97 0.99
N MET A 117 0.46 14.81 1.39
CA MET A 117 1.38 15.40 0.42
C MET A 117 2.33 14.32 -0.13
N PRO A 118 2.44 14.17 -1.46
CA PRO A 118 3.38 13.24 -2.05
C PRO A 118 4.80 13.73 -1.78
N SER A 119 5.68 12.84 -1.32
CA SER A 119 7.11 13.14 -1.28
C SER A 119 7.72 13.01 -2.68
N ALA A 120 8.95 13.49 -2.86
CA ALA A 120 9.70 13.28 -4.10
C ALA A 120 9.81 11.78 -4.47
N SER A 121 9.93 10.88 -3.48
CA SER A 121 9.94 9.45 -3.72
C SER A 121 8.59 8.92 -4.20
N ASP A 122 7.49 9.43 -3.64
CA ASP A 122 6.13 9.05 -4.06
C ASP A 122 5.86 9.50 -5.50
N ALA A 123 6.27 10.73 -5.84
CA ALA A 123 6.17 11.26 -7.19
C ALA A 123 6.99 10.45 -8.20
N ALA A 124 8.23 10.05 -7.85
CA ALA A 124 9.06 9.20 -8.70
C ALA A 124 8.44 7.80 -8.91
N VAL A 125 7.83 7.22 -7.87
CA VAL A 125 7.10 5.95 -8.01
C VAL A 125 5.89 6.11 -8.92
N ARG A 126 5.11 7.20 -8.79
CA ARG A 126 3.99 7.46 -9.69
C ARG A 126 4.45 7.63 -11.14
N LEU A 127 5.54 8.36 -11.37
CA LEU A 127 6.12 8.54 -12.69
C LEU A 127 6.48 7.18 -13.35
N ASP A 128 7.13 6.27 -12.61
CA ASP A 128 7.42 4.90 -13.09
C ASP A 128 6.13 4.09 -13.36
N LEU A 129 5.07 4.33 -12.60
CA LEU A 129 3.80 3.65 -12.81
C LEU A 129 3.05 4.17 -14.04
N ILE A 130 3.06 5.48 -14.26
CA ILE A 130 2.47 6.11 -15.46
C ILE A 130 3.19 5.62 -16.71
N SER A 131 4.53 5.61 -16.70
CA SER A 131 5.31 5.16 -17.86
C SER A 131 5.02 3.70 -18.26
N LYS A 132 4.71 2.85 -17.28
CA LYS A 132 4.38 1.43 -17.49
C LYS A 132 2.94 1.16 -17.91
N VAL A 133 2.00 2.01 -17.51
CA VAL A 133 0.57 1.78 -17.73
C VAL A 133 0.04 2.58 -18.91
N GLN A 134 0.46 3.85 -19.02
CA GLN A 134 -0.07 4.81 -19.98
C GLN A 134 0.92 5.10 -21.11
N GLY A 135 2.22 5.10 -20.80
CA GLY A 135 3.28 5.36 -21.77
C GLY A 135 4.22 6.48 -21.36
N ILE A 136 5.27 6.68 -22.15
CA ILE A 136 6.34 7.65 -21.85
C ILE A 136 5.82 9.08 -21.98
N GLU A 137 5.03 9.38 -23.00
CA GLU A 137 4.45 10.71 -23.22
C GLU A 137 3.66 11.20 -22.00
N GLN A 138 2.78 10.35 -21.46
CA GLN A 138 1.99 10.68 -20.27
C GLN A 138 2.85 10.83 -19.02
N ALA A 139 3.97 10.11 -18.94
CA ALA A 139 4.93 10.27 -17.85
C ALA A 139 5.66 11.62 -17.94
N GLU A 140 6.06 12.06 -19.13
CA GLU A 140 6.66 13.37 -19.37
C GLU A 140 5.69 14.51 -19.01
N ASP A 141 4.42 14.40 -19.42
CA ASP A 141 3.38 15.35 -19.05
C ASP A 141 3.23 15.46 -17.53
N TYR A 142 3.20 14.32 -16.82
CA TYR A 142 3.16 14.31 -15.37
C TYR A 142 4.41 14.95 -14.76
N PHE A 143 5.61 14.64 -15.27
CA PHE A 143 6.86 15.24 -14.81
C PHE A 143 6.87 16.77 -14.96
N ASN A 144 6.38 17.28 -16.08
CA ASN A 144 6.27 18.72 -16.31
C ASN A 144 5.24 19.37 -15.38
N SER A 145 4.15 18.65 -15.04
CA SER A 145 3.11 19.15 -14.12
C SER A 145 3.61 19.31 -12.68
N ILE A 146 4.51 18.43 -12.22
CA ILE A 146 5.06 18.50 -10.86
C ILE A 146 6.14 19.57 -10.70
N GLN A 147 6.81 19.98 -11.79
CA GLN A 147 7.81 21.06 -11.75
C GLN A 147 7.21 22.47 -11.79
N LYS A 148 5.94 22.58 -12.21
CA LYS A 148 5.26 23.86 -12.42
C LYS A 148 4.54 24.39 -11.16
N ASN A 149 4.51 23.58 -10.10
CA ASN A 149 4.02 23.93 -8.75
C ASN A 149 5.21 24.04 -7.78
#